data_AF-A0A1S8ZVQ0-F1
#
_entry.id   AF-A0A1S8ZVQ0-F1
#
_cell.length_a   1.000
_cell.length_b   1.000
_cell.length_c   1.000
_cell.angle_alpha   90.00
_cell.angle_beta   90.00
_cell.angle_gamma   90.00
#
_symmetry.space_group_name_H-M   'P 1'
#
loop_
_entity.id
_entity.type
_entity.pdbx_description
1 polymer ?
#
loop_
_entity_poly.entity_id
_entity_poly.type
_entity_poly.pdbx_seq_one_letter_code
_entity_poly.pdbx_strand_id
1 'polypeptide(L)'
;MFSQDNLNKFAKIDSLSKIDFLSYNYKYLDKDFKFKISRKKFEKSIEKHKFYPERLRNYKDSLGVVLMAEFNDWDAARIAELKITYSWERVGYHLLKNKDEVIEIAKKLNIKYPYRLQELLLRNDPKVSTEIEKLRNKLFLSFEKKELKTMSSKQLLSFAFSNNPELIKLRQQSHKKKSTKSIEKTDL
;
A
#
# COMPACT_ATOMS: atom_id res chain seq x y z
N MET A 1 23.22 -15.14 -13.32
CA MET A 1 22.80 -16.47 -12.85
C MET A 1 22.11 -16.27 -11.50
N PHE A 2 20.79 -16.53 -11.38
CA PHE A 2 20.07 -16.33 -10.12
C PHE A 2 20.29 -17.54 -9.20
N SER A 3 20.65 -17.32 -7.92
CA SER A 3 20.79 -18.40 -6.92
C SER A 3 19.46 -19.14 -6.70
N GLN A 4 19.53 -20.45 -6.41
CA GLN A 4 18.39 -21.31 -6.04
C GLN A 4 17.55 -20.71 -4.90
N ASP A 5 18.21 -20.01 -3.96
CA ASP A 5 17.55 -19.34 -2.83
C ASP A 5 16.66 -18.18 -3.28
N ASN A 6 17.07 -17.46 -4.34
CA ASN A 6 16.27 -16.39 -4.91
C ASN A 6 15.03 -16.95 -5.62
N LEU A 7 15.18 -18.05 -6.36
CA LEU A 7 14.05 -18.72 -7.04
C LEU A 7 12.99 -19.20 -6.04
N ASN A 8 13.43 -19.83 -4.94
CA ASN A 8 12.53 -20.28 -3.86
C ASN A 8 11.81 -19.12 -3.18
N LYS A 9 12.50 -17.98 -3.00
CA LYS A 9 11.89 -16.77 -2.43
C LYS A 9 10.83 -16.16 -3.34
N PHE A 10 11.06 -16.10 -4.66
CA PHE A 10 10.06 -15.61 -5.61
C PHE A 10 8.81 -16.49 -5.62
N ALA A 11 8.99 -17.81 -5.67
CA ALA A 11 7.88 -18.75 -5.62
C ALA A 11 7.03 -18.59 -4.34
N LYS A 12 7.68 -18.37 -3.19
CA LYS A 12 6.99 -18.06 -1.93
C LYS A 12 6.17 -16.78 -2.01
N ILE A 13 6.77 -15.68 -2.47
CA ILE A 13 6.08 -14.38 -2.58
C ILE A 13 4.90 -14.46 -3.55
N ASP A 14 5.05 -15.16 -4.67
CA ASP A 14 3.98 -15.35 -5.65
C ASP A 14 2.82 -16.15 -5.05
N SER A 15 3.11 -17.20 -4.28
CA SER A 15 2.11 -17.97 -3.56
C SER A 15 1.35 -17.10 -2.55
N LEU A 16 2.08 -16.34 -1.72
CA LEU A 16 1.48 -15.42 -0.75
C LEU A 16 0.64 -14.31 -1.42
N SER A 17 1.06 -13.85 -2.59
CA SER A 17 0.35 -12.79 -3.33
C SER A 17 -1.05 -13.23 -3.80
N LYS A 18 -1.26 -14.53 -4.00
CA LYS A 18 -2.56 -15.13 -4.36
C LYS A 18 -3.55 -15.18 -3.19
N ILE A 19 -3.08 -15.04 -1.95
CA ILE A 19 -3.94 -15.03 -0.77
C ILE A 19 -4.75 -13.73 -0.74
N ASP A 20 -6.06 -13.89 -0.53
CA ASP A 20 -6.97 -12.77 -0.26
C ASP A 20 -6.93 -12.37 1.22
N PHE A 21 -5.90 -11.62 1.59
CA PHE A 21 -5.76 -11.06 2.94
C PHE A 21 -6.89 -10.10 3.33
N LEU A 22 -7.73 -9.63 2.40
CA LEU A 22 -8.82 -8.73 2.73
C LEU A 22 -10.11 -9.47 3.12
N SER A 23 -10.21 -10.75 2.80
CA SER A 23 -11.29 -11.64 3.25
C SER A 23 -10.80 -12.81 4.11
N TYR A 24 -9.51 -12.83 4.44
CA TYR A 24 -8.89 -13.88 5.24
C TYR A 24 -9.54 -14.01 6.62
N ASN A 25 -9.74 -15.24 7.07
CA ASN A 25 -10.33 -15.53 8.37
C ASN A 25 -9.27 -15.45 9.47
N TYR A 26 -8.97 -14.22 9.92
CA TYR A 26 -7.98 -13.97 10.96
C TYR A 26 -8.41 -14.48 12.32
N LYS A 27 -7.49 -15.10 13.06
CA LYS A 27 -7.68 -15.43 14.47
C LYS A 27 -7.63 -14.18 15.35
N TYR A 28 -6.72 -13.25 15.04
CA TYR A 28 -6.43 -12.10 15.91
C TYR A 28 -6.98 -10.76 15.40
N LEU A 29 -7.70 -10.75 14.27
CA LEU A 29 -8.37 -9.57 13.72
C LEU A 29 -9.87 -9.85 13.53
N ASP A 30 -10.70 -8.80 13.57
CA ASP A 30 -12.09 -8.87 13.13
C ASP A 30 -12.25 -8.56 11.62
N LYS A 31 -13.49 -8.55 11.12
CA LYS A 31 -13.82 -8.29 9.70
C LYS A 31 -13.49 -6.86 9.25
N ASP A 32 -13.28 -5.94 10.19
CA ASP A 32 -12.87 -4.56 9.96
C ASP A 32 -11.40 -4.34 10.39
N PHE A 33 -10.65 -5.43 10.57
CA PHE A 33 -9.25 -5.47 10.99
C PHE A 33 -8.94 -4.88 12.38
N LYS A 34 -9.93 -4.81 13.28
CA LYS A 34 -9.69 -4.45 14.68
C LYS A 34 -9.05 -5.60 15.44
N PHE A 35 -8.17 -5.27 16.39
CA PHE A 35 -7.42 -6.26 17.15
C PHE A 35 -8.31 -7.03 18.14
N LYS A 36 -8.26 -8.36 18.08
CA LYS A 36 -8.85 -9.29 19.05
C LYS A 36 -7.82 -9.99 19.94
N ILE A 37 -6.53 -9.72 19.70
CA ILE A 37 -5.44 -10.36 20.42
C ILE A 37 -5.40 -9.90 21.89
N SER A 38 -5.22 -10.84 22.82
CA SER A 38 -4.97 -10.50 24.22
C SER A 38 -3.62 -9.79 24.38
N ARG A 39 -3.52 -8.85 25.33
CA ARG A 39 -2.27 -8.15 25.66
C ARG A 39 -1.08 -9.09 25.88
N LYS A 40 -1.26 -10.14 26.69
CA LYS A 40 -0.22 -11.16 26.95
C LYS A 40 0.30 -11.83 25.68
N LYS A 41 -0.58 -12.14 24.72
CA LYS A 41 -0.18 -12.76 23.44
C LYS A 41 0.52 -11.76 22.54
N PHE A 42 0.09 -10.49 22.55
CA PHE A 42 0.73 -9.41 21.81
C PHE A 42 2.16 -9.16 22.30
N GLU A 43 2.36 -9.00 23.62
CA GLU A 43 3.69 -8.82 24.25
C GLU A 43 4.62 -10.01 23.97
N LYS A 44 4.11 -11.25 24.07
CA LYS A 44 4.88 -12.45 23.66
C LYS A 44 5.29 -12.43 22.19
N SER A 45 4.45 -11.87 21.31
CA SER A 45 4.77 -11.74 19.89
C SER A 45 5.89 -10.73 19.66
N ILE A 46 5.87 -9.60 20.39
CA ILE A 46 6.93 -8.60 20.36
C ILE A 46 8.27 -9.26 20.69
N GLU A 47 8.34 -9.96 21.83
CA GLU A 47 9.56 -10.62 22.30
C GLU A 47 10.02 -11.70 21.31
N LYS A 48 9.12 -12.61 20.93
CA LYS A 48 9.43 -13.76 20.05
C LYS A 48 10.00 -13.31 18.70
N HIS A 49 9.42 -12.26 18.13
CA HIS A 49 9.79 -11.76 16.80
C HIS A 49 10.73 -10.56 16.85
N LYS A 50 11.25 -10.20 18.03
CA LYS A 50 12.22 -9.12 18.22
C LYS A 50 11.75 -7.78 17.65
N PHE A 51 10.46 -7.46 17.84
CA PHE A 51 9.98 -6.11 17.56
C PHE A 51 10.57 -5.13 18.58
N TYR A 52 10.86 -3.92 18.12
CA TYR A 52 11.33 -2.82 18.95
C TYR A 52 10.14 -2.05 19.54
N PRO A 53 9.84 -2.19 20.84
CA PRO A 53 8.63 -1.59 21.43
C PRO A 53 8.51 -0.08 21.21
N GLU A 54 9.64 0.63 21.23
CA GLU A 54 9.75 2.08 21.03
C GLU A 54 9.39 2.55 19.61
N ARG A 55 9.31 1.61 18.66
CA ARG A 55 8.89 1.83 17.27
C ARG A 55 7.42 1.52 17.03
N LEU A 56 6.72 0.93 18.00
CA LEU A 56 5.28 0.60 17.90
C LEU A 56 4.43 1.81 18.28
N ARG A 57 4.29 2.78 17.37
CA ARG A 57 3.69 4.09 17.68
C ARG A 57 2.29 4.28 17.11
N ASN A 58 1.95 3.54 16.08
CA ASN A 58 0.69 3.68 15.39
C ASN A 58 0.04 2.33 15.11
N TYR A 59 -1.21 2.38 14.65
CA TYR A 59 -1.98 1.19 14.28
C TYR A 59 -1.23 0.26 13.33
N LYS A 60 -0.53 0.80 12.32
CA LYS A 60 0.20 0.01 11.33
C LYS A 60 1.35 -0.77 11.96
N ASP A 61 2.12 -0.13 12.84
CA ASP A 61 3.21 -0.80 13.57
C ASP A 61 2.66 -1.95 14.43
N SER A 62 1.58 -1.69 15.16
CA SER A 62 0.90 -2.72 15.98
C SER A 62 0.30 -3.83 15.12
N LEU A 63 -0.28 -3.50 13.96
CA LEU A 63 -0.84 -4.48 13.03
C LEU A 63 0.25 -5.45 12.56
N GLY A 64 1.47 -4.98 12.30
CA GLY A 64 2.60 -5.83 11.97
C GLY A 64 2.87 -6.91 13.03
N VAL A 65 2.81 -6.55 14.32
CA VAL A 65 2.97 -7.50 15.44
C VAL A 65 1.82 -8.51 15.47
N VAL A 66 0.58 -8.06 15.26
CA VAL A 66 -0.59 -8.95 15.23
C VAL A 66 -0.53 -9.93 14.07
N LEU A 67 -0.16 -9.46 12.88
CA LEU A 67 -0.02 -10.32 11.70
C LEU A 67 1.18 -11.28 11.83
N MET A 68 2.26 -10.90 12.52
CA MET A 68 3.32 -11.83 12.88
C MET A 68 2.85 -12.89 13.88
N ALA A 69 2.00 -12.52 14.84
CA ALA A 69 1.39 -13.49 15.75
C ALA A 69 0.46 -14.48 15.02
N GLU A 70 -0.20 -14.02 13.95
CA GLU A 70 -1.09 -14.80 13.10
C GLU A 70 -0.31 -15.81 12.23
N PHE A 71 0.64 -15.32 11.44
CA PHE A 71 1.27 -16.10 10.38
C PHE A 71 2.61 -16.71 10.77
N ASN A 72 3.30 -16.15 11.77
CA ASN A 72 4.68 -16.48 12.11
C ASN A 72 5.62 -16.39 10.88
N ASP A 73 5.29 -15.51 9.91
CA ASP A 73 5.98 -15.33 8.64
C ASP A 73 6.02 -13.84 8.26
N TRP A 74 7.23 -13.30 8.11
CA TRP A 74 7.47 -11.88 7.81
C TRP A 74 6.95 -11.43 6.45
N ASP A 75 7.02 -12.29 5.43
CA ASP A 75 6.56 -11.96 4.09
C ASP A 75 5.03 -11.91 4.07
N ALA A 76 4.38 -12.91 4.68
CA ALA A 76 2.92 -12.95 4.79
C ALA A 76 2.38 -11.76 5.59
N ALA A 77 2.99 -11.49 6.76
CA ALA A 77 2.62 -10.35 7.59
C ALA A 77 2.78 -9.03 6.84
N ARG A 78 3.91 -8.82 6.16
CA ARG A 78 4.17 -7.60 5.39
C ARG A 78 3.19 -7.43 4.22
N ILE A 79 2.89 -8.49 3.48
CA ILE A 79 1.95 -8.41 2.35
C ILE A 79 0.54 -8.10 2.87
N ALA A 80 0.08 -8.80 3.92
CA ALA A 80 -1.21 -8.54 4.53
C ALA A 80 -1.32 -7.10 5.06
N GLU A 81 -0.30 -6.62 5.78
CA GLU A 81 -0.23 -5.26 6.31
C GLU A 81 -0.34 -4.22 5.20
N LEU A 82 0.37 -4.42 4.09
CA LEU A 82 0.32 -3.53 2.92
C LEU A 82 -1.07 -3.47 2.28
N LYS A 83 -1.78 -4.60 2.20
CA LYS A 83 -3.14 -4.65 1.64
C LYS A 83 -4.15 -4.00 2.59
N ILE A 84 -4.07 -4.30 3.90
CA ILE A 84 -4.99 -3.80 4.93
C ILE A 84 -4.83 -2.30 5.15
N THR A 85 -3.59 -1.80 5.20
CA THR A 85 -3.30 -0.37 5.48
C THR A 85 -3.28 0.51 4.24
N TYR A 86 -3.60 -0.04 3.07
CA TYR A 86 -3.66 0.74 1.84
C TYR A 86 -4.77 1.79 1.94
N SER A 87 -4.48 3.03 1.55
CA SER A 87 -5.42 4.15 1.70
C SER A 87 -6.06 4.58 0.38
N TRP A 88 -7.27 5.13 0.46
CA TRP A 88 -7.95 5.75 -0.68
C TRP A 88 -7.15 6.90 -1.30
N GLU A 89 -6.49 7.70 -0.45
CA GLU A 89 -5.59 8.77 -0.88
C GLU A 89 -4.47 8.25 -1.78
N ARG A 90 -3.88 7.09 -1.44
CA ARG A 90 -2.83 6.49 -2.25
C ARG A 90 -3.33 6.04 -3.62
N VAL A 91 -4.55 5.52 -3.71
CA VAL A 91 -5.20 5.24 -5.00
C VAL A 91 -5.41 6.54 -5.78
N GLY A 92 -5.81 7.61 -5.10
CA GLY A 92 -5.97 8.95 -5.69
C GLY A 92 -4.69 9.47 -6.33
N TYR A 93 -3.54 9.23 -5.68
CA TYR A 93 -2.25 9.60 -6.27
C TYR A 93 -1.99 8.91 -7.62
N HIS A 94 -2.39 7.65 -7.76
CA HIS A 94 -2.27 6.90 -9.02
C HIS A 94 -3.27 7.36 -10.10
N LEU A 95 -4.39 8.00 -9.72
CA LEU A 95 -5.42 8.46 -10.65
C LEU A 95 -5.41 9.98 -10.89
N LEU A 96 -4.51 10.73 -10.25
CA LEU A 96 -4.55 12.19 -10.19
C LEU A 96 -5.93 12.71 -9.75
N LYS A 97 -6.46 12.10 -8.69
CA LYS A 97 -7.76 12.38 -8.06
C LYS A 97 -7.61 12.55 -6.56
N ASN A 98 -8.49 13.32 -5.97
CA ASN A 98 -8.55 13.39 -4.50
C ASN A 98 -9.23 12.14 -3.92
N LYS A 99 -9.18 12.02 -2.58
CA LYS A 99 -9.74 10.88 -1.84
C LYS A 99 -11.23 10.67 -2.12
N ASP A 100 -12.02 11.72 -2.14
CA ASP A 100 -13.48 11.63 -2.24
C ASP A 100 -13.92 11.18 -3.63
N GLU A 101 -13.27 11.69 -4.69
CA GLU A 101 -13.48 11.22 -6.06
C GLU A 101 -13.21 9.72 -6.21
N VAL A 102 -12.16 9.21 -5.55
CA VAL A 102 -11.83 7.79 -5.57
C VAL A 102 -12.85 6.95 -4.80
N ILE A 103 -13.32 7.45 -3.66
CA ILE A 103 -14.38 6.79 -2.89
C ILE A 103 -15.66 6.68 -3.73
N GLU A 104 -16.02 7.70 -4.51
CA GLU A 104 -17.17 7.64 -5.40
C GLU A 104 -17.01 6.59 -6.53
N ILE A 105 -15.80 6.44 -7.08
CA ILE A 105 -15.50 5.34 -8.02
C ILE A 105 -15.68 3.99 -7.31
N ALA A 106 -15.14 3.84 -6.10
CA ALA A 106 -15.24 2.61 -5.35
C ALA A 106 -16.69 2.23 -5.00
N LYS A 107 -17.52 3.21 -4.60
CA LYS A 107 -18.94 3.00 -4.32
C LYS A 107 -19.69 2.48 -5.54
N LYS A 108 -19.48 3.07 -6.72
CA LYS A 108 -20.09 2.63 -7.98
C LYS A 108 -19.73 1.18 -8.33
N LEU A 109 -18.55 0.73 -7.93
CA LEU A 109 -18.05 -0.63 -8.18
C LEU A 109 -18.31 -1.59 -7.00
N ASN A 110 -19.00 -1.14 -5.95
CA ASN A 110 -19.22 -1.87 -4.70
C ASN A 110 -17.92 -2.39 -4.05
N ILE A 111 -16.88 -1.55 -4.04
CA ILE A 111 -15.56 -1.89 -3.49
C ILE A 111 -15.41 -1.30 -2.09
N LYS A 112 -15.28 -2.17 -1.08
CA LYS A 112 -15.08 -1.78 0.32
C LYS A 112 -13.64 -1.35 0.64
N TYR A 113 -12.64 -1.98 0.01
CA TYR A 113 -11.23 -1.82 0.40
C TYR A 113 -10.40 -1.13 -0.69
N PRO A 114 -9.58 -0.10 -0.35
CA PRO A 114 -8.78 0.66 -1.31
C PRO A 114 -7.88 -0.20 -2.20
N TYR A 115 -7.23 -1.20 -1.60
CA TYR A 115 -6.32 -2.07 -2.33
C TYR A 115 -7.04 -2.88 -3.43
N ARG A 116 -8.31 -3.23 -3.27
CA ARG A 116 -9.08 -3.93 -4.30
C ARG A 116 -9.27 -3.06 -5.55
N LEU A 117 -9.57 -1.78 -5.37
CA LEU A 117 -9.65 -0.85 -6.49
C LEU A 117 -8.28 -0.73 -7.17
N GLN A 118 -7.20 -0.64 -6.40
CA GLN A 118 -5.85 -0.61 -6.95
C GLN A 118 -5.51 -1.89 -7.76
N GLU A 119 -5.94 -3.06 -7.31
CA GLU A 119 -5.74 -4.33 -8.04
C GLU A 119 -6.47 -4.32 -9.39
N LEU A 120 -7.72 -3.84 -9.43
CA LEU A 120 -8.48 -3.72 -10.68
C LEU A 120 -7.78 -2.78 -11.66
N LEU A 121 -7.29 -1.63 -11.18
CA LEU A 121 -6.57 -0.64 -11.98
C LEU A 121 -5.27 -1.23 -12.56
N LEU A 122 -4.50 -1.93 -11.73
CA LEU A 122 -3.23 -2.54 -12.16
C LEU A 122 -3.44 -3.65 -13.19
N ARG A 123 -4.54 -4.40 -13.08
CA ARG A 123 -4.90 -5.50 -14.00
C ARG A 123 -5.63 -5.03 -15.25
N ASN A 124 -5.92 -3.73 -15.36
CA ASN A 124 -6.75 -3.18 -16.43
C ASN A 124 -8.12 -3.88 -16.53
N ASP A 125 -8.76 -4.12 -15.39
CA ASP A 125 -10.07 -4.77 -15.35
C ASP A 125 -11.10 -3.95 -16.15
N PRO A 126 -11.99 -4.58 -16.94
CA PRO A 126 -13.00 -3.87 -17.73
C PRO A 126 -13.84 -2.87 -16.92
N LYS A 127 -14.08 -3.16 -15.63
CA LYS A 127 -14.86 -2.29 -14.72
C LYS A 127 -14.22 -0.93 -14.46
N VAL A 128 -12.91 -0.79 -14.68
CA VAL A 128 -12.15 0.46 -14.47
C VAL A 128 -11.54 1.01 -15.75
N SER A 129 -11.92 0.46 -16.91
CA SER A 129 -11.41 0.88 -18.23
C SER A 129 -11.63 2.37 -18.50
N THR A 130 -12.80 2.89 -18.12
CA THR A 130 -13.16 4.31 -18.28
C THR A 130 -12.23 5.21 -17.46
N GLU A 131 -11.85 4.81 -16.26
CA GLU A 131 -11.01 5.56 -15.34
C GLU A 131 -9.55 5.57 -15.81
N ILE A 132 -9.09 4.45 -16.38
CA ILE A 132 -7.78 4.36 -17.02
C ILE A 132 -7.72 5.25 -18.26
N GLU A 133 -8.74 5.25 -19.12
CA GLU A 133 -8.76 6.11 -20.31
C GLU A 133 -8.86 7.59 -19.97
N LYS A 134 -9.66 7.96 -18.95
CA LYS A 134 -9.69 9.32 -18.41
C LYS A 134 -8.31 9.76 -17.90
N LEU A 135 -7.61 8.88 -17.17
CA LEU A 135 -6.25 9.15 -16.70
C LEU A 135 -5.29 9.33 -17.88
N ARG A 136 -5.35 8.44 -18.87
CA ARG A 136 -4.51 8.48 -20.08
C ARG A 136 -4.68 9.81 -20.80
N ASN A 137 -5.91 10.22 -21.06
CA ASN A 137 -6.23 11.48 -21.73
C ASN A 137 -5.75 12.68 -20.92
N LYS A 138 -6.00 12.68 -19.60
CA LYS A 138 -5.54 13.75 -18.71
C LYS A 138 -4.02 13.90 -18.72
N LEU A 139 -3.28 12.79 -18.64
CA LEU A 139 -1.82 12.80 -18.72
C LEU A 139 -1.33 13.24 -20.10
N PHE A 140 -1.94 12.75 -21.18
CA PHE A 140 -1.57 13.13 -22.53
C PHE A 140 -1.74 14.64 -22.75
N LEU A 141 -2.85 15.23 -22.28
CA LEU A 141 -3.07 16.68 -22.36
C LEU A 141 -2.10 17.49 -21.49
N SER A 142 -1.63 16.92 -20.38
CA SER A 142 -0.74 17.64 -19.45
C SER A 142 0.74 17.59 -19.86
N PHE A 143 1.16 16.55 -20.60
CA PHE A 143 2.57 16.31 -20.90
C PHE A 143 2.88 16.17 -22.40
N GLU A 144 1.85 16.00 -23.24
CA GLU A 144 1.94 15.88 -24.70
C GLU A 144 2.86 14.75 -25.21
N LYS A 145 3.16 13.77 -24.35
CA LYS A 145 4.04 12.65 -24.68
C LYS A 145 3.28 11.55 -25.42
N LYS A 146 3.70 11.25 -26.66
CA LYS A 146 3.08 10.19 -27.49
C LYS A 146 3.08 8.81 -26.81
N GLU A 147 4.12 8.49 -26.03
CA GLU A 147 4.23 7.24 -25.25
C GLU A 147 3.05 7.02 -24.28
N LEU A 148 2.42 8.09 -23.79
CA LEU A 148 1.27 7.97 -22.89
C LEU A 148 0.08 7.30 -23.57
N LYS A 149 -0.02 7.34 -24.90
CA LYS A 149 -1.10 6.66 -25.63
C LYS A 149 -0.95 5.14 -25.65
N THR A 150 0.28 4.63 -25.52
CA THR A 150 0.59 3.20 -25.66
C THR A 150 0.99 2.54 -24.34
N MET A 151 1.21 3.31 -23.27
CA MET A 151 1.52 2.76 -21.95
C MET A 151 0.46 1.78 -21.45
N SER A 152 0.90 0.68 -20.86
CA SER A 152 0.03 -0.20 -20.07
C SER A 152 -0.54 0.53 -18.84
N SER A 153 -1.62 0.02 -18.27
CA SER A 153 -2.25 0.61 -17.07
C SER A 153 -1.25 0.70 -15.91
N LYS A 154 -0.40 -0.31 -15.72
CA LYS A 154 0.67 -0.27 -14.71
C LYS A 154 1.66 0.87 -14.94
N GLN A 155 2.09 1.09 -16.19
CA GLN A 155 3.00 2.18 -16.55
C GLN A 155 2.32 3.54 -16.35
N LEU A 156 1.07 3.70 -16.79
CA LEU A 156 0.29 4.92 -16.60
C LEU A 156 0.13 5.29 -15.11
N LEU A 157 -0.28 4.33 -14.28
CA LEU A 157 -0.48 4.56 -12.84
C LEU A 157 0.83 4.91 -12.13
N SER A 158 1.96 4.34 -12.59
CA SER A 158 3.29 4.67 -12.08
C SER A 158 3.73 6.07 -12.51
N PHE A 159 3.47 6.43 -13.78
CA PHE A 159 3.74 7.75 -14.32
C PHE A 159 2.92 8.82 -13.58
N ALA A 160 1.61 8.59 -13.41
CA ALA A 160 0.71 9.45 -12.67
C ALA A 160 1.19 9.67 -11.23
N PHE A 161 1.53 8.59 -10.52
CA PHE A 161 2.01 8.68 -9.14
C PHE A 161 3.30 9.48 -9.02
N SER A 162 4.24 9.28 -9.95
CA SER A 162 5.53 9.98 -9.95
C SER A 162 5.38 11.48 -10.22
N ASN A 163 4.36 11.85 -10.99
CA ASN A 163 4.06 13.23 -11.39
C ASN A 163 2.88 13.85 -10.62
N ASN A 164 2.39 13.21 -9.55
CA ASN A 164 1.26 13.73 -8.79
C ASN A 164 1.69 14.98 -8.00
N PRO A 165 1.04 16.15 -8.21
CA PRO A 165 1.49 17.41 -7.59
C PRO A 165 1.35 17.42 -6.07
N GLU A 166 0.31 16.80 -5.52
CA GLU A 166 0.13 16.70 -4.07
C GLU A 166 1.23 15.85 -3.44
N LEU A 167 1.54 14.71 -4.06
CA LEU A 167 2.60 13.83 -3.58
C LEU A 167 3.99 14.47 -3.68
N ILE A 168 4.25 15.23 -4.75
CA ILE A 168 5.49 15.99 -4.90
C ILE A 168 5.62 17.02 -3.76
N LYS A 169 4.56 17.77 -3.45
CA LYS A 169 4.55 18.73 -2.33
C LYS A 169 4.78 18.05 -0.99
N LEU A 170 4.11 16.92 -0.73
CA LEU A 170 4.27 16.15 0.51
C LEU A 170 5.71 15.64 0.69
N ARG A 171 6.33 15.14 -0.39
CA ARG A 171 7.74 14.72 -0.38
C ARG A 171 8.66 15.90 -0.05
N GLN A 172 8.49 17.03 -0.71
CA GLN A 172 9.30 18.24 -0.47
C GLN A 172 9.18 18.73 0.97
N GLN A 173 7.96 18.78 1.53
CA GLN A 173 7.74 19.16 2.93
C GLN A 173 8.39 18.17 3.92
N SER A 174 8.34 16.88 3.62
CA SER A 174 8.95 15.84 4.45
C SER A 174 10.48 15.94 4.47
N HIS A 175 11.11 16.29 3.35
CA HIS A 175 12.55 16.55 3.29
C HIS A 175 12.94 17.78 4.10
N LYS A 176 12.17 18.89 4.01
CA LYS A 176 12.41 20.10 4.81
C LYS A 176 12.32 19.86 6.32
N LYS A 177 11.35 19.04 6.78
CA LYS A 177 11.21 18.68 8.21
C LYS A 177 12.35 17.81 8.73
N LYS A 178 12.98 17.01 7.86
CA LYS A 178 14.15 16.20 8.25
C LYS A 178 15.41 17.03 8.35
N SER A 179 15.61 18.02 7.48
CA SER A 179 16.79 18.90 7.52
C SER A 179 16.77 19.85 8.72
N THR A 180 15.60 20.31 9.17
CA THR A 180 15.48 21.14 10.39
C THR A 180 15.76 20.32 11.66
N LYS A 181 15.24 19.10 11.75
CA LYS A 181 15.51 18.20 12.90
C LYS A 181 16.96 17.72 13.00
N SER A 182 17.75 17.76 11.94
CA SER A 182 19.18 17.46 11.99
C SER A 182 20.00 18.64 12.50
N ILE A 183 19.55 19.88 12.29
CA ILE A 183 20.25 21.10 12.76
C ILE A 183 20.10 21.24 14.27
N GLU A 184 18.89 21.01 14.82
CA GLU A 184 18.65 21.06 16.27
C GLU A 184 19.33 19.94 17.08
N LYS A 185 19.91 18.92 16.42
CA LYS A 185 20.61 17.81 17.10
C LYS A 185 22.13 17.97 17.11
N THR A 186 22.66 19.01 16.47
CA THR A 186 24.10 19.31 16.43
C THR A 186 24.52 20.41 17.41
N ASP A 187 23.56 21.05 18.09
CA ASP A 187 23.80 22.10 19.07
C ASP A 187 23.44 21.67 20.51
N LEU A 188 23.86 20.45 20.91
CA LEU A 188 23.88 19.99 22.31
C LEU A 188 25.14 19.17 22.61
#